data_AF-A0A8I2YQX8-F1
#
_entry.id   AF-A0A8I2YQX8-F1
#
_cell.length_a   1.000
_cell.length_b   1.000
_cell.length_c   1.000
_cell.angle_alpha   90.00
_cell.angle_beta   90.00
_cell.angle_gamma   90.00
#
_symmetry.space_group_name_H-M   'P 1'
#
loop_
_entity.id
_entity.type
_entity.pdbx_description
1 polymer ?
#
loop_
_entity_poly.entity_id
_entity_poly.type
_entity_poly.pdbx_seq_one_letter_code
_entity_poly.pdbx_strand_id
1 'polypeptide(L)'
;MPVDQTVRGDVQNALSALEEAYRSAVEPPAVPLRWSSEALSLASHAFFNPGMLAMLYFPAEHKYAVYTPLFASISVPLIVALGREIYAWRRERRTARNG
;
A
#
# COMPACT_ATOMS: atom_id res chain seq x y z
N MET A 1 6.35 -3.54 -0.26
CA MET A 1 5.05 -4.20 -0.52
C MET A 1 5.22 -5.13 -1.71
N PRO A 2 4.81 -6.40 -1.65
CA PRO A 2 4.78 -7.23 -2.85
C PRO A 2 3.69 -6.70 -3.80
N VAL A 3 4.05 -6.52 -5.07
CA VAL A 3 3.09 -6.21 -6.13
C VAL A 3 2.11 -7.37 -6.26
N ASP A 4 0.84 -7.07 -6.53
CA ASP A 4 -0.19 -8.09 -6.70
C ASP A 4 0.19 -9.11 -7.80
N GLN A 5 -0.13 -10.39 -7.58
CA GLN A 5 0.24 -11.46 -8.50
C GLN A 5 -0.46 -11.33 -9.86
N THR A 6 -1.68 -10.79 -9.89
CA THR A 6 -2.42 -10.54 -11.14
C THR A 6 -1.72 -9.49 -11.99
N VAL A 7 -1.34 -8.36 -11.38
CA VAL A 7 -0.56 -7.29 -12.04
C VAL A 7 0.75 -7.83 -12.58
N ARG A 8 1.44 -8.66 -11.80
CA ARG A 8 2.71 -9.28 -12.25
C ARG A 8 2.49 -10.18 -13.47
N GLY A 9 1.45 -11.01 -13.43
CA GLY A 9 1.07 -11.88 -14.53
C GLY A 9 0.71 -11.08 -15.78
N ASP A 10 -0.11 -10.04 -15.65
CA ASP A 10 -0.53 -9.18 -16.75
C ASP A 10 0.67 -8.48 -17.41
N VAL A 11 1.63 -7.99 -16.62
CA VAL A 11 2.86 -7.39 -17.16
C VAL A 11 3.69 -8.42 -17.91
N GLN A 12 3.87 -9.63 -17.36
CA GLN A 12 4.63 -10.70 -18.02
C GLN A 12 3.96 -11.17 -19.32
N ASN A 13 2.64 -11.30 -19.31
CA ASN A 13 1.84 -11.69 -20.47
C ASN A 13 1.85 -10.58 -21.54
N ALA A 14 1.77 -9.30 -21.13
CA ALA A 14 1.87 -8.17 -22.05
C ALA A 14 3.21 -8.15 -22.78
N LEU A 15 4.31 -8.39 -22.06
CA LEU A 15 5.65 -8.49 -22.65
C LEU A 15 5.77 -9.68 -23.60
N SER A 16 5.20 -10.83 -23.24
CA SER A 16 5.20 -12.03 -24.08
C SER A 16 4.40 -11.82 -25.36
N ALA A 17 3.21 -11.22 -25.28
CA ALA A 17 2.37 -10.88 -26.44
C ALA A 17 3.06 -9.82 -27.33
N LEU A 18 3.76 -8.85 -26.72
CA LEU A 18 4.54 -7.87 -27.47
C LEU A 18 5.70 -8.52 -28.22
N GLU A 19 6.42 -9.45 -27.59
CA GLU A 19 7.49 -10.20 -28.24
C GLU A 19 6.95 -11.02 -29.43
N GLU A 20 5.76 -11.63 -29.27
CA GLU A 20 5.11 -12.36 -30.35
C GLU A 20 4.69 -11.44 -31.50
N ALA A 21 4.20 -10.23 -31.20
CA ALA A 21 3.91 -9.22 -32.22
C ALA A 21 5.16 -8.86 -33.05
N TYR A 22 6.33 -8.74 -32.41
CA TYR A 22 7.60 -8.52 -33.10
C TYR A 22 8.05 -9.72 -33.92
N ARG A 23 7.87 -10.94 -33.41
CA ARG A 23 8.22 -12.17 -34.14
C ARG A 23 7.35 -12.37 -35.37
N SER A 24 6.06 -12.04 -35.29
CA SER A 24 5.11 -12.11 -36.39
C SER A 24 5.11 -10.86 -37.29
N ALA A 25 6.11 -9.97 -37.20
CA ALA A 25 6.10 -8.69 -37.93
C ALA A 25 6.10 -8.84 -39.46
N VAL A 26 6.57 -9.98 -39.98
CA VAL A 26 6.61 -10.30 -41.42
C VAL A 26 5.34 -11.01 -41.88
N GLU A 27 4.50 -11.47 -40.96
CA GLU A 27 3.22 -12.10 -41.26
C GLU A 27 2.18 -11.07 -41.76
N PRO A 28 1.05 -11.51 -42.35
CA PRO A 28 -0.02 -10.60 -42.72
C PRO A 28 -0.42 -9.70 -41.54
N PRO A 29 -0.68 -8.40 -41.75
CA PRO A 29 -0.82 -7.40 -40.69
C PRO A 29 -1.80 -7.76 -39.57
N ALA A 30 -2.82 -8.57 -39.88
CA ALA A 30 -3.78 -9.05 -38.90
C ALA A 30 -3.15 -9.79 -37.70
N VAL A 31 -2.05 -10.52 -37.91
CA VAL A 31 -1.40 -11.30 -36.85
C VAL A 31 -0.63 -10.43 -35.85
N PRO A 32 0.35 -9.60 -36.26
CA PRO A 32 1.04 -8.70 -35.33
C PRO A 32 0.10 -7.66 -34.70
N LEU A 33 -0.96 -7.24 -35.41
CA LEU A 33 -1.98 -6.33 -34.84
C LEU A 33 -2.81 -7.00 -33.74
N ARG A 34 -3.12 -8.30 -33.86
CA ARG A 34 -3.83 -9.02 -32.79
C ARG A 34 -2.96 -9.09 -31.54
N TRP A 35 -1.70 -9.47 -31.69
CA TRP A 35 -0.76 -9.57 -30.58
C TRP A 35 -0.45 -8.21 -29.94
N SER A 36 -0.31 -7.14 -30.73
CA SER A 36 -0.13 -5.79 -30.20
C SER A 36 -1.36 -5.28 -29.45
N SER A 37 -2.56 -5.60 -29.94
CA SER A 37 -3.81 -5.28 -29.23
C SER A 37 -3.93 -6.03 -27.91
N GLU A 38 -3.53 -7.30 -27.86
CA GLU A 38 -3.52 -8.10 -26.63
C GLU A 38 -2.50 -7.56 -25.62
N ALA A 39 -1.28 -7.25 -26.07
CA ALA A 39 -0.25 -6.62 -25.24
C ALA A 39 -0.73 -5.30 -24.64
N LEU A 40 -1.38 -4.45 -25.45
CA LEU A 40 -1.94 -3.18 -24.99
C LEU A 40 -3.06 -3.39 -23.95
N SER A 41 -3.93 -4.38 -24.17
CA SER A 41 -5.03 -4.69 -23.24
C SER A 41 -4.49 -5.14 -21.88
N LEU A 42 -3.53 -6.07 -21.87
CA LEU A 42 -2.90 -6.56 -20.64
C LEU A 42 -2.11 -5.47 -19.92
N ALA A 43 -1.35 -4.65 -20.65
CA ALA A 43 -0.64 -3.51 -20.08
C ALA A 43 -1.60 -2.49 -19.46
N SER A 44 -2.73 -2.20 -20.13
CA SER A 44 -3.75 -1.31 -19.61
C SER A 44 -4.41 -1.90 -18.36
N HIS A 45 -4.72 -3.20 -18.36
CA HIS A 45 -5.30 -3.88 -17.21
C HIS A 45 -4.37 -3.83 -16.00
N ALA A 46 -3.07 -4.09 -16.19
CA ALA A 46 -2.07 -3.96 -15.13
C ALA A 46 -1.95 -2.53 -14.61
N PHE A 47 -1.94 -1.53 -15.50
CA PHE A 47 -1.79 -0.12 -15.14
C PHE A 47 -2.98 0.40 -14.32
N PHE A 48 -4.20 0.03 -14.70
CA PHE A 48 -5.43 0.45 -14.01
C PHE A 48 -5.86 -0.49 -12.88
N ASN A 49 -5.05 -1.50 -12.53
CA ASN A 49 -5.36 -2.41 -11.44
C ASN A 49 -5.48 -1.63 -10.10
N PRO A 50 -6.56 -1.85 -9.31
CA PRO A 50 -6.76 -1.15 -8.04
C PRO A 50 -5.58 -1.28 -7.07
N GLY A 51 -4.86 -2.41 -7.07
CA GLY A 51 -3.68 -2.64 -6.25
C GLY A 51 -2.45 -1.82 -6.68
N MET A 52 -2.35 -1.45 -7.95
CA MET A 52 -1.32 -0.53 -8.47
C MET A 52 -1.69 0.92 -8.18
N LEU A 53 -2.95 1.30 -8.34
CA LEU A 53 -3.45 2.65 -8.05
C LEU A 53 -3.34 2.98 -6.55
N ALA A 54 -3.60 2.02 -5.66
CA ALA A 54 -3.47 2.20 -4.22
C ALA A 54 -2.05 2.60 -3.79
N MET A 55 -1.00 2.06 -4.44
CA MET A 55 0.38 2.44 -4.14
C MET A 55 0.73 3.86 -4.59
N LEU A 56 0.17 4.34 -5.71
CA LEU A 56 0.37 5.72 -6.16
C LEU A 56 -0.44 6.75 -5.35
N TYR A 57 -1.68 6.41 -4.95
CA TYR A 57 -2.60 7.36 -4.31
C TYR A 57 -2.63 7.31 -2.78
N PHE A 58 -2.31 6.16 -2.18
CA PHE A 58 -2.34 5.99 -0.72
C PHE A 58 -1.09 5.25 -0.23
N PRO A 59 0.09 5.89 -0.30
CA PRO A 59 1.29 5.30 0.24
C PRO A 59 1.09 4.99 1.74
N ALA A 60 1.54 3.83 2.20
CA ALA A 60 1.36 3.40 3.58
C ALA A 60 2.06 4.33 4.59
N GLU A 61 2.92 5.22 4.11
CA GLU A 61 3.54 6.29 4.88
C GLU A 61 2.55 7.44 5.16
N HIS A 62 1.59 7.72 4.26
CA HIS A 62 0.67 8.86 4.36
C HIS A 62 -0.56 8.59 5.22
N LYS A 63 -0.94 7.33 5.43
CA LYS A 63 -2.04 6.99 6.37
C LYS A 63 -1.74 7.49 7.78
N TYR A 64 -0.49 7.40 8.25
CA TYR A 64 -0.15 7.86 9.59
C TYR A 64 -0.20 9.39 9.68
N ALA A 65 0.16 10.11 8.62
CA ALA A 65 0.06 11.57 8.57
C ALA A 65 -1.38 12.06 8.77
N VAL A 66 -2.37 11.32 8.27
CA VAL A 66 -3.80 11.63 8.44
C VAL A 66 -4.30 11.35 9.86
N TYR A 67 -3.86 10.26 10.50
CA TYR A 67 -4.36 9.87 11.83
C TYR A 67 -3.58 10.50 13.00
N THR A 68 -2.33 10.93 12.81
CA THR A 68 -1.48 11.53 13.86
C THR A 68 -2.15 12.69 14.61
N PRO A 69 -2.85 13.63 13.94
CA PRO A 69 -3.56 14.71 14.64
C PRO A 69 -4.67 14.21 15.58
N LEU A 70 -5.38 13.12 15.22
CA LEU A 70 -6.46 12.57 16.04
C LEU A 70 -5.93 11.85 17.29
N PHE A 71 -4.77 11.21 17.17
CA PHE A 71 -4.12 10.57 18.32
C PHE A 71 -3.69 11.60 19.38
N ALA A 72 -3.28 12.81 18.98
CA ALA A 72 -2.87 13.84 19.93
C ALA A 72 -4.01 14.19 20.92
N SER A 73 -5.22 14.45 20.41
CA SER A 73 -6.38 14.83 21.23
C SER A 73 -6.81 13.74 22.22
N ILE A 74 -6.69 12.46 21.84
CA ILE A 74 -7.07 11.33 22.68
C ILE A 74 -5.94 10.95 23.66
N SER A 75 -4.69 11.04 23.23
CA SER A 75 -3.53 10.59 24.02
C SER A 75 -3.22 11.51 25.19
N VAL A 76 -3.39 12.82 25.03
CA VAL A 76 -3.10 13.81 26.09
C VAL A 76 -3.88 13.53 27.39
N PRO A 77 -5.22 13.44 27.41
CA PRO A 77 -5.96 13.17 28.64
C PRO A 77 -5.63 11.81 29.25
N LEU A 78 -5.38 10.78 28.43
CA LEU A 78 -4.98 9.45 28.91
C LEU A 78 -3.62 9.47 29.61
N ILE A 79 -2.63 10.13 29.04
CA ILE A 79 -1.28 10.25 29.63
C ILE A 79 -1.34 11.02 30.96
N VAL A 80 -2.13 12.11 31.01
CA VAL A 80 -2.31 12.89 32.25
C VAL A 80 -2.97 12.07 33.34
N ALA A 81 -4.05 11.35 33.01
CA ALA A 81 -4.74 10.47 33.96
C ALA A 81 -3.81 9.37 34.49
N LEU A 82 -3.08 8.70 33.59
CA LEU A 82 -2.12 7.66 33.94
C LEU A 82 -1.01 8.21 34.86
N GLY A 83 -0.47 9.39 34.55
CA GLY A 83 0.56 10.04 35.35
C GLY A 83 0.09 10.39 36.77
N ARG A 84 -1.16 10.86 36.92
CA ARG A 84 -1.77 11.14 38.23
C ARG A 84 -1.90 9.88 39.06
N GLU A 85 -2.39 8.80 38.48
CA GLU A 85 -2.57 7.52 39.17
C GLU A 85 -1.23 6.95 39.64
N ILE A 86 -0.21 6.97 38.78
CA ILE A 86 1.14 6.52 39.14
C ILE A 86 1.73 7.38 40.27
N TYR A 87 1.52 8.69 40.25
CA TYR A 87 2.00 9.58 41.30
C TYR A 87 1.30 9.29 42.65
N ALA A 88 -0.02 9.13 42.65
CA ALA A 88 -0.79 8.80 43.84
C ALA A 88 -0.32 7.48 44.45
N TRP A 89 -0.22 6.43 43.63
CA TRP A 89 0.26 5.12 44.04
C TRP A 89 1.69 5.15 44.61
N ARG A 90 2.60 5.91 43.99
CA ARG A 90 3.97 6.09 44.50
C ARG A 90 4.00 6.84 45.83
N ARG A 91 3.11 7.83 46.02
CA ARG A 91 3.03 8.60 47.26
C ARG A 91 2.53 7.71 48.40
N GLU A 92 1.46 6.97 48.19
CA GLU A 92 0.89 6.03 49.17
C GLU A 92 1.93 4.99 49.63
N ARG A 93 2.70 4.43 48.69
CA ARG A 93 3.80 3.50 49.00
C ARG A 93 4.95 4.12 49.78
N ARG A 94 5.22 5.43 49.60
CA ARG A 94 6.25 6.14 50.37
C ARG A 94 5.77 6.47 51.78
N THR A 95 4.52 6.88 51.94
CA THR A 95 3.93 7.12 53.27
C THR A 95 3.76 5.83 54.06
N ALA A 96 3.39 4.72 53.42
CA ALA A 96 3.30 3.40 54.07
C ALA A 96 4.66 2.77 54.43
N ARG A 97 5.77 3.33 53.95
CA ARG A 97 7.14 2.87 54.27
C ARG A 97 7.83 3.74 55.33
N ASN A 98 7.32 4.95 55.58
CA ASN A 98 7.88 5.93 56.51
C ASN A 98 7.05 6.11 57.80
N GLY A 99 5.92 5.43 57.93
CA GLY A 99 5.14 5.29 59.17
C GLY A 99 5.14 3.84 59.60
#